data_AF-A0A534QRY0-F1
#
_entry.id   AF-A0A534QRY0-F1
#
_cell.length_a   1.000
_cell.length_b   1.000
_cell.length_c   1.000
_cell.angle_alpha   90.00
_cell.angle_beta   90.00
_cell.angle_gamma   90.00
#
_symmetry.space_group_name_H-M   'P 1'
#
loop_
_entity.id
_entity.type
_entity.pdbx_description
1 polymer ?
#
loop_
_entity_poly.entity_id
_entity_poly.type
_entity_poly.pdbx_seq_one_letter_code
_entity_poly.pdbx_strand_id
1 'polypeptide(L)'
;MPGAAGGLAQTFAPALSPVSRTPLNVEVGPHRRLDWTAMRVADLKAVKNVLGGTLNDVVLATVSGALRSFFTQRGVHPEGLTVRALVPVSVRSQDERGALGNRVTQMTASLPVGQADPGARLAAVRATTAGLKESRQALGGEVLTAISEWTVPNVLVQAVRLAARARPYNLIVTNVPGPQIPLYLQGALMRTAYPVVPLFENLALVVGLFSYNGGLFWGVNGDWEKLPDLHDFVLGLEHSFEELQRAAAAAAPRGAATSAGS
;
A
#
# COMPACT_ATOMS: atom_id res chain seq x y z
N MET A 1 39.11 -10.06 1.79
CA MET A 1 37.72 -10.34 2.21
C MET A 1 36.76 -9.44 1.43
N PRO A 2 36.36 -9.82 0.20
CA PRO A 2 35.31 -9.13 -0.56
C PRO A 2 33.99 -9.89 -0.38
N GLY A 3 33.11 -9.48 0.53
CA GLY A 3 31.88 -10.25 0.81
C GLY A 3 30.76 -9.48 1.51
N ALA A 4 31.07 -8.64 2.49
CA ALA A 4 30.04 -7.92 3.25
C ALA A 4 29.36 -6.79 2.44
N ALA A 5 30.12 -6.04 1.65
CA ALA A 5 29.58 -4.94 0.82
C ALA A 5 28.68 -5.43 -0.33
N GLY A 6 28.94 -6.63 -0.87
CA GLY A 6 28.15 -7.22 -1.94
C GLY A 6 26.80 -7.77 -1.46
N GLY A 7 26.75 -8.34 -0.25
CA GLY A 7 25.51 -8.82 0.37
C GLY A 7 24.55 -7.68 0.68
N LEU A 8 25.05 -6.60 1.31
CA LEU A 8 24.24 -5.41 1.61
C LEU A 8 23.70 -4.76 0.33
N ALA A 9 24.53 -4.61 -0.72
CA ALA A 9 24.08 -4.05 -1.99
C ALA A 9 22.94 -4.87 -2.63
N GLN A 10 22.97 -6.21 -2.53
CA GLN A 10 21.90 -7.08 -3.04
C GLN A 10 20.63 -7.00 -2.19
N THR A 11 20.74 -6.89 -0.86
CA THR A 11 19.61 -6.72 0.06
C THR A 11 18.91 -5.37 -0.12
N PHE A 12 19.66 -4.29 -0.43
CA PHE A 12 19.13 -2.93 -0.63
C PHE A 12 18.80 -2.57 -2.08
N ALA A 13 19.35 -3.29 -3.09
CA ALA A 13 19.17 -2.97 -4.51
C ALA A 13 17.70 -2.86 -4.97
N PRO A 14 16.77 -3.74 -4.54
CA PRO A 14 15.37 -3.60 -4.93
C PRO A 14 14.75 -2.31 -4.39
N ALA A 15 15.03 -1.96 -3.13
CA ALA A 15 14.49 -0.74 -2.49
C ALA A 15 15.06 0.56 -3.08
N LEU A 16 16.26 0.50 -3.67
CA LEU A 16 16.96 1.64 -4.28
C LEU A 16 16.83 1.72 -5.81
N SER A 17 16.24 0.71 -6.46
CA SER A 17 16.03 0.74 -7.90
C SER A 17 15.04 1.85 -8.28
N PRO A 18 15.27 2.57 -9.38
CA PRO A 18 14.40 3.68 -9.80
C PRO A 18 12.98 3.19 -10.09
N VAL A 19 11.99 3.99 -9.73
CA VAL A 19 10.60 3.79 -10.14
C VAL A 19 10.37 4.38 -11.53
N SER A 20 9.38 3.87 -12.25
CA SER A 20 8.96 4.47 -13.53
C SER A 20 8.44 5.88 -13.29
N ARG A 21 8.68 6.79 -14.25
CA ARG A 21 8.04 8.11 -14.26
C ARG A 21 6.54 7.90 -14.48
N THR A 22 5.71 8.40 -13.57
CA THR A 22 4.26 8.34 -13.66
C THR A 22 3.66 9.73 -13.51
N PRO A 23 2.41 9.94 -13.91
CA PRO A 23 1.68 11.18 -13.63
C PRO A 23 1.56 11.51 -12.13
N LEU A 24 1.91 10.60 -11.23
CA LEU A 24 1.84 10.78 -9.78
C LEU A 24 3.11 11.44 -9.20
N ASN A 25 4.25 11.32 -9.88
CA ASN A 25 5.54 11.83 -9.40
C ASN A 25 5.87 13.20 -9.99
N VAL A 26 5.05 14.18 -9.66
CA VAL A 26 5.13 15.55 -10.19
C VAL A 26 5.09 16.57 -9.06
N GLU A 27 5.69 17.73 -9.27
CA GLU A 27 5.63 18.83 -8.31
C GLU A 27 4.17 19.21 -8.02
N VAL A 28 3.81 19.24 -6.74
CA VAL A 28 2.45 19.50 -6.26
C VAL A 28 2.31 20.97 -5.87
N GLY A 29 1.16 21.55 -6.19
CA GLY A 29 0.78 22.91 -5.83
C GLY A 29 0.19 23.02 -4.41
N PRO A 30 -0.38 24.17 -4.05
CA PRO A 30 -0.98 24.39 -2.74
C PRO A 30 -2.41 23.84 -2.60
N HIS A 31 -3.10 23.59 -3.72
CA HIS A 31 -4.51 23.20 -3.74
C HIS A 31 -4.70 21.68 -3.72
N ARG A 32 -5.79 21.21 -3.10
CA ARG A 32 -6.11 19.79 -2.95
C ARG A 32 -7.46 19.47 -3.56
N ARG A 33 -7.56 18.29 -4.16
CA ARG A 33 -8.81 17.65 -4.51
C ARG A 33 -8.98 16.44 -3.59
N LEU A 34 -10.09 16.40 -2.88
CA LEU A 34 -10.40 15.32 -1.94
C LEU A 34 -11.57 14.53 -2.51
N ASP A 35 -11.47 13.21 -2.42
CA ASP A 35 -12.54 12.30 -2.79
C ASP A 35 -12.46 11.04 -1.92
N TRP A 36 -13.51 10.23 -1.89
CA TRP A 36 -13.61 9.11 -0.96
C TRP A 36 -14.57 8.02 -1.41
N THR A 37 -14.33 6.81 -0.93
CA THR A 37 -15.26 5.67 -1.05
C THR A 37 -15.22 4.81 0.22
N ALA A 38 -16.20 3.93 0.39
CA ALA A 38 -16.27 3.02 1.54
C ALA A 38 -16.54 1.59 1.09
N MET A 39 -15.84 0.65 1.72
CA MET A 39 -16.02 -0.79 1.52
C MET A 39 -16.27 -1.44 2.88
N ARG A 40 -16.89 -2.62 2.92
CA ARG A 40 -17.03 -3.34 4.20
C ARG A 40 -15.78 -4.15 4.47
N VAL A 41 -15.28 -4.09 5.70
CA VAL A 41 -14.17 -4.93 6.16
C VAL A 41 -14.51 -6.43 5.99
N ALA A 42 -15.78 -6.80 6.14
CA ALA A 42 -16.26 -8.15 5.92
C ALA A 42 -16.03 -8.64 4.47
N ASP A 43 -16.21 -7.78 3.47
CA ASP A 43 -16.02 -8.15 2.06
C ASP A 43 -14.55 -8.36 1.73
N LEU A 44 -13.67 -7.49 2.24
CA LEU A 44 -12.22 -7.69 2.11
C LEU A 44 -11.77 -8.98 2.79
N LYS A 45 -12.37 -9.30 3.95
CA LYS A 45 -12.13 -10.58 4.65
C LYS A 45 -12.59 -11.77 3.81
N ALA A 46 -13.76 -11.68 3.17
CA ALA A 46 -14.25 -12.74 2.28
C ALA A 46 -13.27 -12.99 1.12
N VAL A 47 -12.81 -11.93 0.45
CA VAL A 47 -11.82 -12.01 -0.62
C VAL A 47 -10.53 -12.67 -0.15
N LYS A 48 -9.89 -12.17 0.92
CA LYS A 48 -8.61 -12.73 1.40
C LYS A 48 -8.75 -14.16 1.91
N ASN A 49 -9.92 -14.56 2.40
CA ASN A 49 -10.13 -15.90 2.93
C ASN A 49 -10.21 -16.94 1.80
N VAL A 50 -10.72 -16.55 0.62
CA VAL A 50 -10.77 -17.42 -0.55
C VAL A 50 -9.46 -17.36 -1.36
N LEU A 51 -8.99 -16.15 -1.67
CA LEU A 51 -7.83 -15.94 -2.54
C LEU A 51 -6.49 -15.91 -1.78
N GLY A 52 -6.52 -15.99 -0.45
CA GLY A 52 -5.35 -15.93 0.43
C GLY A 52 -4.83 -14.51 0.67
N GLY A 53 -3.83 -14.41 1.57
CA GLY A 53 -3.19 -13.14 1.93
C GLY A 53 -3.81 -12.43 3.13
N THR A 54 -3.39 -11.20 3.34
CA THR A 54 -3.84 -10.31 4.42
C THR A 54 -4.81 -9.26 3.91
N LEU A 55 -5.47 -8.53 4.83
CA LEU A 55 -6.35 -7.43 4.45
C LEU A 55 -5.58 -6.32 3.71
N ASN A 56 -4.34 -6.03 4.14
CA ASN A 56 -3.49 -5.06 3.45
C ASN A 56 -3.11 -5.51 2.03
N ASP A 57 -2.95 -6.82 1.79
CA ASP A 57 -2.68 -7.32 0.43
C ASP A 57 -3.88 -7.08 -0.49
N VAL A 58 -5.11 -7.29 0.00
CA VAL A 58 -6.33 -6.95 -0.74
C VAL A 58 -6.39 -5.45 -1.02
N VAL A 59 -6.11 -4.60 -0.02
CA VAL A 59 -6.05 -3.14 -0.21
C VAL A 59 -5.06 -2.74 -1.29
N LEU A 60 -3.82 -3.26 -1.25
CA LEU A 60 -2.79 -2.94 -2.23
C LEU A 60 -3.13 -3.49 -3.63
N ALA A 61 -3.76 -4.67 -3.71
CA ALA A 61 -4.25 -5.22 -4.97
C ALA A 61 -5.39 -4.38 -5.56
N THR A 62 -6.30 -3.86 -4.73
CA THR A 62 -7.34 -2.92 -5.14
C THR A 62 -6.72 -1.64 -5.69
N VAL A 63 -5.79 -1.02 -4.97
CA VAL A 63 -5.07 0.19 -5.43
C VAL A 63 -4.34 -0.09 -6.74
N SER A 64 -3.68 -1.23 -6.87
CA SER A 64 -2.94 -1.61 -8.08
C SER A 64 -3.86 -1.70 -9.30
N GLY A 65 -5.07 -2.26 -9.16
CA GLY A 65 -6.05 -2.30 -10.25
C GLY A 65 -6.64 -0.94 -10.59
N ALA A 66 -6.91 -0.10 -9.58
CA ALA A 66 -7.36 1.27 -9.78
C ALA A 66 -6.31 2.07 -10.57
N LEU A 67 -5.04 2.00 -10.16
CA LEU A 67 -3.91 2.62 -10.88
C LEU A 67 -3.78 2.11 -12.31
N ARG A 68 -3.98 0.81 -12.55
CA ARG A 68 -3.99 0.24 -13.91
C ARG A 68 -5.01 0.97 -14.78
N SER A 69 -6.26 1.03 -14.33
CA SER A 69 -7.34 1.68 -15.08
C SER A 69 -7.08 3.19 -15.28
N PHE A 70 -6.64 3.86 -14.23
CA PHE A 70 -6.34 5.29 -14.22
C PHE A 70 -5.20 5.66 -15.19
N PHE A 71 -4.11 4.89 -15.19
CA PHE A 71 -3.03 5.08 -16.15
C PHE A 71 -3.47 4.81 -17.58
N THR A 72 -4.24 3.74 -17.80
CA THR A 72 -4.77 3.41 -19.13
C THR A 72 -5.63 4.54 -19.69
N GLN A 73 -6.52 5.11 -18.87
CA GLN A 73 -7.38 6.25 -19.26
C GLN A 73 -6.57 7.49 -19.63
N ARG A 74 -5.41 7.69 -19.00
CA ARG A 74 -4.47 8.77 -19.30
C ARG A 74 -3.48 8.45 -20.43
N GLY A 75 -3.69 7.36 -21.18
CA GLY A 75 -2.80 6.96 -22.27
C GLY A 75 -1.43 6.44 -21.82
N VAL A 76 -1.28 6.09 -20.53
CA VAL A 76 -0.07 5.50 -19.98
C VAL A 76 -0.24 3.98 -19.94
N HIS A 77 0.59 3.25 -20.68
CA HIS A 77 0.59 1.78 -20.69
C HIS A 77 1.12 1.22 -19.37
N PRO A 78 0.30 0.50 -18.57
CA PRO A 78 0.73 -0.03 -17.28
C PRO A 78 1.75 -1.17 -17.39
N GLU A 79 1.83 -1.83 -18.55
CA GLU A 79 2.73 -2.94 -18.82
C GLU A 79 4.20 -2.47 -18.75
N GLY A 80 5.01 -3.14 -17.93
CA GLY A 80 6.43 -2.81 -17.74
C GLY A 80 6.71 -1.64 -16.79
N LEU A 81 5.68 -0.98 -16.23
CA LEU A 81 5.89 0.05 -15.21
C LEU A 81 6.33 -0.55 -13.87
N THR A 82 7.39 0.02 -13.30
CA THR A 82 7.78 -0.21 -11.91
C THR A 82 7.10 0.83 -11.04
N VAL A 83 5.97 0.46 -10.44
CA VAL A 83 5.20 1.31 -9.52
C VAL A 83 5.34 0.79 -8.10
N ARG A 84 5.54 1.68 -7.13
CA ARG A 84 5.68 1.35 -5.71
C ARG A 84 4.84 2.24 -4.82
N ALA A 85 4.17 1.63 -3.84
CA ALA A 85 3.53 2.34 -2.74
C ALA A 85 4.43 2.35 -1.51
N LEU A 86 4.55 3.51 -0.87
CA LEU A 86 5.01 3.56 0.52
C LEU A 86 3.86 3.13 1.44
N VAL A 87 4.11 2.11 2.25
CA VAL A 87 3.14 1.55 3.20
C VAL A 87 3.74 1.61 4.61
N PRO A 88 3.27 2.51 5.49
CA PRO A 88 3.69 2.53 6.88
C PRO A 88 3.20 1.25 7.57
N VAL A 89 4.11 0.44 8.12
CA VAL A 89 3.74 -0.70 8.95
C VAL A 89 3.97 -0.36 10.42
N SER A 90 2.96 -0.57 11.27
CA SER A 90 3.12 -0.46 12.72
C SER A 90 4.04 -1.56 13.22
N VAL A 91 5.12 -1.18 13.90
CA VAL A 91 6.03 -2.10 14.57
C VAL A 91 5.55 -2.20 16.02
N ARG A 92 4.60 -3.10 16.28
CA ARG A 92 4.27 -3.51 17.65
C ARG A 92 4.74 -4.95 17.83
N SER A 93 5.87 -5.14 18.50
CA SER A 93 6.13 -6.40 19.20
C SER A 93 5.17 -6.47 20.39
N GLN A 94 4.69 -7.66 20.74
CA GLN A 94 3.79 -7.84 21.89
C GLN A 94 4.46 -7.50 23.23
N ASP A 95 5.79 -7.34 23.25
CA ASP A 95 6.61 -7.14 24.46
C ASP A 95 6.87 -5.68 24.86
N GLU A 96 6.52 -4.67 24.03
CA GLU A 96 6.81 -3.25 24.33
C GLU A 96 5.56 -2.46 24.73
N ARG A 97 4.81 -2.96 25.74
CA ARG A 97 3.84 -2.12 26.47
C ARG A 97 4.61 -1.16 27.40
N GLY A 98 5.04 0.00 26.89
CA GLY A 98 5.54 1.10 27.74
C GLY A 98 6.71 1.92 27.20
N ALA A 99 7.32 1.58 26.06
CA ALA A 99 8.42 2.36 25.50
C ALA A 99 7.91 3.46 24.55
N LEU A 100 8.18 4.72 24.88
CA LEU A 100 8.00 5.88 23.99
C LEU A 100 9.05 5.82 22.87
N GLY A 101 8.74 5.13 21.79
CA GLY A 101 9.60 5.07 20.61
C GLY A 101 8.84 4.57 19.39
N ASN A 102 8.27 5.49 18.61
CA ASN A 102 7.52 5.16 17.40
C ASN A 102 8.49 4.69 16.29
N ARG A 103 8.98 3.45 16.37
CA ARG A 103 9.80 2.84 15.32
C ARG A 103 8.91 2.47 14.12
N VAL A 104 8.55 3.44 13.29
CA VAL A 104 7.83 3.18 12.03
C VAL A 104 8.84 2.78 10.96
N THR A 105 8.95 1.48 10.64
CA THR A 105 9.73 1.04 9.48
C THR A 105 8.91 1.37 8.22
N GLN A 106 9.42 2.27 7.39
CA GLN A 106 8.86 2.62 6.09
C GLN A 106 9.16 1.47 5.11
N MET A 107 8.12 0.83 4.57
CA MET A 107 8.28 -0.25 3.58
C MET A 107 7.71 0.21 2.24
N THR A 108 8.44 -0.02 1.15
CA THR A 108 7.94 0.19 -0.21
C THR A 108 7.48 -1.14 -0.79
N ALA A 109 6.23 -1.21 -1.23
CA ALA A 109 5.66 -2.38 -1.89
C ALA A 109 5.50 -2.10 -3.38
N SER A 110 6.13 -2.93 -4.22
CA SER A 110 5.86 -2.93 -5.66
C SER A 110 4.40 -3.28 -5.94
N LEU A 111 3.74 -2.47 -6.74
CA LEU A 111 2.36 -2.67 -7.18
C LEU A 111 2.36 -3.25 -8.59
N PRO A 112 1.76 -4.44 -8.81
CA PRO A 112 1.71 -5.10 -10.12
C PRO A 112 0.65 -4.43 -11.02
N VAL A 113 0.84 -3.15 -11.36
CA VAL A 113 -0.12 -2.36 -12.16
C VAL A 113 -0.31 -2.90 -13.58
N GLY A 114 0.68 -3.62 -14.13
CA GLY A 114 0.56 -4.30 -15.41
C GLY A 114 -0.25 -5.61 -15.38
N GLN A 115 -0.57 -6.15 -14.21
CA GLN A 115 -1.32 -7.40 -14.08
C GLN A 115 -2.83 -7.15 -14.20
N ALA A 116 -3.42 -7.64 -15.30
CA ALA A 116 -4.84 -7.46 -15.59
C ALA A 116 -5.74 -8.42 -14.80
N ASP A 117 -5.29 -9.66 -14.55
CA ASP A 117 -6.09 -10.63 -13.81
C ASP A 117 -6.09 -10.28 -12.30
N PRO A 118 -7.26 -10.06 -11.67
CA PRO A 118 -7.34 -9.64 -10.27
C PRO A 118 -6.79 -10.68 -9.28
N GLY A 119 -6.94 -11.98 -9.57
CA GLY A 119 -6.40 -13.05 -8.74
C GLY A 119 -4.87 -13.09 -8.77
N ALA A 120 -4.28 -13.04 -9.96
CA ALA A 120 -2.85 -12.95 -10.17
C ALA A 120 -2.27 -11.63 -9.64
N ARG A 121 -3.02 -10.53 -9.73
CA ARG A 121 -2.66 -9.22 -9.15
C ARG A 121 -2.52 -9.33 -7.63
N LEU A 122 -3.49 -9.93 -6.95
CA LEU A 122 -3.41 -10.19 -5.52
C LEU A 122 -2.27 -11.17 -5.17
N ALA A 123 -2.07 -12.23 -5.95
CA ALA A 123 -0.98 -13.17 -5.73
C ALA A 123 0.41 -12.49 -5.83
N ALA A 124 0.60 -11.62 -6.81
CA ALA A 124 1.84 -10.86 -6.97
C ALA A 124 2.08 -9.85 -5.83
N VAL A 125 1.01 -9.18 -5.36
CA VAL A 125 1.10 -8.33 -4.15
C VAL A 125 1.51 -9.17 -2.94
N ARG A 126 0.88 -10.32 -2.72
CA ARG A 126 1.21 -11.23 -1.60
C ARG A 126 2.67 -11.68 -1.64
N ALA A 127 3.19 -12.03 -2.82
CA ALA A 127 4.60 -12.41 -2.97
C ALA A 127 5.52 -11.24 -2.60
N THR A 128 5.18 -10.02 -3.05
CA THR A 128 5.93 -8.80 -2.72
C THR A 128 5.93 -8.51 -1.22
N THR A 129 4.77 -8.59 -0.56
CA THR A 129 4.65 -8.30 0.88
C THR A 129 5.21 -9.41 1.78
N ALA A 130 5.25 -10.66 1.31
CA ALA A 130 5.91 -11.76 2.01
C ALA A 130 7.43 -11.58 2.05
N GLY A 131 8.08 -11.36 0.88
CA GLY A 131 9.53 -11.15 0.81
C GLY A 131 10.01 -9.91 1.57
N LEU A 132 9.13 -8.91 1.71
CA LEU A 132 9.35 -7.71 2.53
C LEU A 132 9.38 -8.00 4.05
N LYS A 133 8.63 -8.99 4.54
CA LYS A 133 8.68 -9.40 5.96
C LYS A 133 9.95 -10.20 6.27
N GLU A 134 10.38 -11.03 5.33
CA GLU A 134 11.62 -11.81 5.44
C GLU A 134 12.85 -10.90 5.39
N SER A 135 12.90 -9.95 4.45
CA SER A 135 14.00 -8.98 4.37
C SER A 135 14.07 -8.08 5.60
N ARG A 136 12.94 -7.76 6.23
CA ARG A 136 12.90 -7.00 7.48
C ARG A 136 13.60 -7.72 8.66
N GLN A 137 13.55 -9.06 8.71
CA GLN A 137 14.28 -9.82 9.73
C GLN A 137 15.79 -9.77 9.48
N ALA A 138 16.21 -9.86 8.21
CA ALA A 138 17.62 -9.76 7.82
C ALA A 138 18.20 -8.35 8.03
N LEU A 139 17.46 -7.30 7.62
CA LEU A 139 17.87 -5.89 7.72
C LEU A 139 18.05 -5.41 9.17
N GLY A 140 17.23 -5.90 10.11
CA GLY A 140 17.37 -5.56 11.52
C GLY A 140 18.71 -6.00 12.11
N GLY A 141 19.22 -7.17 11.69
CA GLY A 141 20.54 -7.67 12.10
C GLY A 141 21.69 -6.95 11.37
N GLU A 142 21.59 -6.81 10.06
CA GLU A 142 22.68 -6.27 9.22
C GLU A 142 22.92 -4.77 9.40
N VAL A 143 21.89 -3.95 9.62
CA VAL A 143 22.05 -2.50 9.83
C VAL A 143 22.76 -2.20 11.15
N LEU A 144 22.47 -2.98 12.20
CA LEU A 144 23.17 -2.88 13.49
C LEU A 144 24.66 -3.23 13.35
N THR A 145 24.98 -4.25 12.54
CA THR A 145 26.37 -4.62 12.22
C THR A 145 27.05 -3.56 11.34
N ALA A 146 26.39 -3.08 10.28
CA ALA A 146 26.98 -2.10 9.36
C ALA A 146 27.25 -0.72 10.00
N ILE A 147 26.39 -0.28 10.93
CA ILE A 147 26.62 0.95 11.70
C ILE A 147 27.84 0.82 12.61
N SER A 148 28.13 -0.39 13.11
CA SER A 148 29.32 -0.64 13.95
C SER A 148 30.63 -0.68 13.15
N GLU A 149 30.56 -0.90 11.84
CA GLU A 149 31.73 -1.09 10.97
C GLU A 149 32.13 0.14 10.13
N TRP A 150 31.30 1.19 10.06
CA TRP A 150 31.56 2.38 9.21
C TRP A 150 32.00 3.62 9.98
N THR A 151 33.30 3.97 9.87
CA THR A 151 33.96 5.08 10.60
C THR A 151 33.86 6.47 9.93
N VAL A 152 33.07 6.67 8.85
CA VAL A 152 33.03 7.97 8.15
C VAL A 152 31.59 8.51 8.02
N PRO A 153 31.14 9.37 8.95
CA PRO A 153 29.77 9.92 9.00
C PRO A 153 29.31 10.62 7.71
N ASN A 154 30.22 11.23 6.96
CA ASN A 154 29.86 12.08 5.83
C ASN A 154 29.37 11.31 4.59
N VAL A 155 29.91 10.12 4.30
CA VAL A 155 29.46 9.29 3.15
C VAL A 155 28.06 8.73 3.41
N LEU A 156 27.80 8.29 4.65
CA LEU A 156 26.49 7.84 5.09
C LEU A 156 25.45 8.95 4.97
N VAL A 157 25.77 10.18 5.40
CA VAL A 157 24.85 11.34 5.27
C VAL A 157 24.55 11.66 3.80
N GLN A 158 25.54 11.59 2.90
CA GLN A 158 25.31 11.81 1.47
C GLN A 158 24.49 10.69 0.83
N ALA A 159 24.74 9.43 1.19
CA ALA A 159 23.95 8.29 0.74
C ALA A 159 22.50 8.37 1.24
N VAL A 160 22.28 8.74 2.50
CA VAL A 160 20.94 8.98 3.07
C VAL A 160 20.25 10.14 2.36
N ARG A 161 20.95 11.25 2.08
CA ARG A 161 20.39 12.38 1.31
C ARG A 161 20.05 11.99 -0.12
N LEU A 162 20.87 11.19 -0.78
CA LEU A 162 20.63 10.70 -2.13
C LEU A 162 19.44 9.72 -2.15
N ALA A 163 19.36 8.80 -1.19
CA ALA A 163 18.23 7.89 -1.04
C ALA A 163 16.92 8.63 -0.72
N ALA A 164 16.97 9.67 0.13
CA ALA A 164 15.82 10.52 0.42
C ALA A 164 15.36 11.33 -0.81
N ARG A 165 16.30 11.74 -1.68
CA ARG A 165 16.01 12.38 -2.98
C ARG A 165 15.49 11.41 -4.03
N ALA A 166 15.93 10.16 -4.00
CA ALA A 166 15.58 9.14 -4.97
C ALA A 166 14.11 8.69 -4.92
N ARG A 167 13.38 9.03 -3.83
CA ARG A 167 11.93 8.78 -3.61
C ARG A 167 11.43 7.54 -4.37
N PRO A 168 11.81 6.33 -3.95
CA PRO A 168 11.58 5.10 -4.72
C PRO A 168 10.12 4.61 -4.63
N TYR A 169 9.16 5.53 -4.67
CA TYR A 169 7.73 5.25 -4.62
C TYR A 169 6.91 6.34 -5.35
N ASN A 170 5.75 5.95 -5.84
CA ASN A 170 4.86 6.76 -6.69
C ASN A 170 3.67 7.33 -5.92
N LEU A 171 3.31 6.69 -4.80
CA LEU A 171 2.20 7.07 -3.95
C LEU A 171 2.39 6.54 -2.52
N ILE A 172 1.56 7.04 -1.61
CA ILE A 172 1.46 6.53 -0.24
C ILE A 172 0.12 5.83 -0.09
N VAL A 173 0.13 4.63 0.50
CA VAL A 173 -1.06 3.91 0.93
C VAL A 173 -0.92 3.62 2.41
N THR A 174 -1.75 4.25 3.24
CA THR A 174 -1.69 4.11 4.69
C THR A 174 -3.00 3.60 5.26
N ASN A 175 -2.94 2.72 6.24
CA ASN A 175 -4.12 2.13 6.88
C ASN A 175 -4.02 2.27 8.40
N VAL A 176 -4.96 3.03 8.98
CA VAL A 176 -5.05 3.25 10.42
C VAL A 176 -6.23 2.45 10.97
N PRO A 177 -5.99 1.47 11.86
CA PRO A 177 -7.07 0.74 12.50
C PRO A 177 -7.82 1.65 13.47
N GLY A 178 -9.14 1.75 13.30
CA GLY A 178 -10.02 2.51 14.19
C GLY A 178 -10.96 1.62 15.00
N PRO A 179 -11.74 2.22 15.92
CA PRO A 179 -12.63 1.48 16.80
C PRO A 179 -13.70 0.69 16.04
N GLN A 180 -13.95 -0.56 16.46
CA GLN A 180 -15.00 -1.43 15.89
C GLN A 180 -16.30 -1.39 16.70
N ILE A 181 -16.51 -0.29 17.42
CA ILE A 181 -17.71 0.01 18.20
C ILE A 181 -18.26 1.36 17.72
N PRO A 182 -19.58 1.59 17.78
CA PRO A 182 -20.17 2.88 17.45
C PRO A 182 -19.65 3.97 18.40
N LEU A 183 -19.46 5.18 17.86
CA LEU A 183 -18.96 6.35 18.58
C LEU A 183 -19.97 7.48 18.41
N TYR A 184 -20.09 8.33 19.44
CA TYR A 184 -21.07 9.39 19.48
C TYR A 184 -20.42 10.71 19.86
N LEU A 185 -20.88 11.81 19.26
CA LEU A 185 -20.56 13.18 19.66
C LEU A 185 -21.84 13.86 20.10
N GLN A 186 -21.97 14.19 21.38
CA GLN A 186 -23.18 14.82 21.94
C GLN A 186 -24.48 14.06 21.57
N GLY A 187 -24.44 12.73 21.62
CA GLY A 187 -25.56 11.86 21.25
C GLY A 187 -25.74 11.59 19.75
N ALA A 188 -25.02 12.30 18.86
CA ALA A 188 -25.05 12.03 17.43
C ALA A 188 -24.08 10.88 17.07
N LEU A 189 -24.59 9.84 16.40
CA LEU A 189 -23.80 8.69 15.95
C LEU A 189 -22.84 9.10 14.82
N MET A 190 -21.55 8.79 14.98
CA MET A 190 -20.59 8.86 13.89
C MET A 190 -20.89 7.76 12.87
N ARG A 191 -21.26 8.14 11.65
CA ARG A 191 -21.60 7.20 10.57
C ARG A 191 -20.38 6.75 9.77
N THR A 192 -19.49 7.69 9.48
CA THR A 192 -18.36 7.52 8.57
C THR A 192 -17.17 8.33 9.06
N ALA A 193 -15.94 7.91 8.73
CA ALA A 193 -14.73 8.63 9.07
C ALA A 193 -13.67 8.44 7.97
N TYR A 194 -13.50 9.44 7.13
CA TYR A 194 -12.55 9.41 6.01
C TYR A 194 -11.24 10.13 6.40
N PRO A 195 -10.09 9.46 6.32
CA PRO A 195 -8.82 10.08 6.68
C PRO A 195 -8.36 11.04 5.57
N VAL A 196 -7.93 12.24 5.94
CA VAL A 196 -7.27 13.18 5.02
C VAL A 196 -5.77 13.16 5.30
N VAL A 197 -5.02 12.49 4.44
CA VAL A 197 -3.56 12.38 4.55
C VAL A 197 -2.91 13.47 3.70
N PRO A 198 -1.94 14.25 4.21
CA PRO A 198 -1.31 15.31 3.43
C PRO A 198 -0.55 14.75 2.22
N LEU A 199 -0.53 15.52 1.13
CA LEU A 199 0.42 15.30 0.05
C LEU A 199 1.83 15.68 0.51
N PHE A 200 2.81 14.95 0.02
CA PHE A 200 4.22 15.30 0.16
C PHE A 200 4.74 15.83 -1.18
N GLU A 201 5.81 16.60 -1.14
CA GLU A 201 6.46 17.13 -2.34
C GLU A 201 6.65 16.01 -3.37
N ASN A 202 6.42 16.27 -4.66
CA ASN A 202 6.53 15.31 -5.76
C ASN A 202 5.62 14.06 -5.69
N LEU A 203 4.54 14.09 -4.88
CA LEU A 203 3.54 13.01 -4.81
C LEU A 203 2.13 13.60 -4.96
N ALA A 204 1.59 13.51 -6.17
CA ALA A 204 0.29 14.06 -6.51
C ALA A 204 -0.89 13.26 -5.94
N LEU A 205 -0.67 12.03 -5.43
CA LEU A 205 -1.72 11.14 -4.93
C LEU A 205 -1.32 10.46 -3.61
N VAL A 206 -2.24 10.48 -2.65
CA VAL A 206 -2.15 9.70 -1.41
C VAL A 206 -3.50 9.04 -1.10
N VAL A 207 -3.44 7.79 -0.67
CA VAL A 207 -4.60 7.00 -0.25
C VAL A 207 -4.48 6.68 1.24
N GLY A 208 -5.43 7.18 2.03
CA GLY A 208 -5.60 6.87 3.44
C GLY A 208 -6.77 5.94 3.66
N LEU A 209 -6.61 4.99 4.57
CA LEU A 209 -7.67 4.09 5.00
C LEU A 209 -7.88 4.20 6.51
N PHE A 210 -9.14 4.23 6.91
CA PHE A 210 -9.53 4.15 8.31
C PHE A 210 -10.64 3.11 8.48
N SER A 211 -10.41 2.12 9.33
CA SER A 211 -11.43 1.11 9.62
C SER A 211 -12.25 1.51 10.84
N TYR A 212 -13.56 1.56 10.70
CA TYR A 212 -14.46 1.98 11.77
C TYR A 212 -15.80 1.26 11.68
N ASN A 213 -16.23 0.66 12.80
CA ASN A 213 -17.54 0.01 12.93
C ASN A 213 -17.91 -0.92 11.74
N GLY A 214 -16.99 -1.79 11.33
CA GLY A 214 -17.17 -2.71 10.20
C GLY A 214 -16.96 -2.11 8.79
N GLY A 215 -16.89 -0.79 8.66
CA GLY A 215 -16.52 -0.07 7.44
C GLY A 215 -15.02 0.11 7.31
N LEU A 216 -14.54 0.16 6.07
CA LEU A 216 -13.21 0.59 5.66
C LEU A 216 -13.38 1.82 4.77
N PHE A 217 -13.04 2.98 5.32
CA PHE A 217 -13.22 4.28 4.69
C PHE A 217 -11.93 4.70 4.00
N TRP A 218 -12.03 4.93 2.69
CA TRP A 218 -10.93 5.33 1.83
C TRP A 218 -11.00 6.84 1.62
N GLY A 219 -10.05 7.57 2.17
CA GLY A 219 -9.83 8.98 1.85
C GLY A 219 -8.74 9.09 0.81
N VAL A 220 -9.03 9.77 -0.30
CA VAL A 220 -8.10 9.99 -1.40
C VAL A 220 -7.80 11.48 -1.48
N ASN A 221 -6.53 11.82 -1.37
CA ASN A 221 -6.04 13.18 -1.51
C ASN A 221 -5.22 13.29 -2.79
N GLY A 222 -5.61 14.20 -3.66
CA GLY A 222 -4.97 14.48 -4.92
C GLY A 222 -4.57 15.94 -5.07
N ASP A 223 -3.55 16.22 -5.87
CA ASP A 223 -3.27 17.59 -6.30
C ASP A 223 -4.39 18.11 -7.22
N TRP A 224 -4.87 19.33 -6.98
CA TRP A 224 -5.99 19.91 -7.71
C TRP A 224 -5.76 20.03 -9.23
N GLU A 225 -4.56 20.43 -9.62
CA GLU A 225 -4.21 20.69 -11.02
C GLU A 225 -3.68 19.43 -11.71
N LYS A 226 -2.95 18.58 -10.99
CA LYS A 226 -2.35 17.38 -11.59
C LYS A 226 -3.34 16.22 -11.74
N LEU A 227 -4.37 16.17 -10.88
CA LEU A 227 -5.40 15.12 -10.87
C LEU A 227 -6.82 15.69 -11.03
N PRO A 228 -7.15 16.32 -12.18
CA PRO A 228 -8.50 16.83 -12.46
C PRO A 228 -9.58 15.72 -12.57
N ASP A 229 -9.15 14.49 -12.65
CA ASP A 229 -9.86 13.22 -12.84
C ASP A 229 -9.68 12.31 -11.61
N LEU A 230 -9.41 12.88 -10.42
CA LEU A 230 -9.27 12.10 -9.18
C LEU A 230 -10.48 11.18 -8.91
N HIS A 231 -11.67 11.61 -9.31
CA HIS A 231 -12.89 10.81 -9.14
C HIS A 231 -12.85 9.52 -9.95
N ASP A 232 -12.26 9.53 -11.15
CA ASP A 232 -12.11 8.32 -11.97
C ASP A 232 -11.19 7.30 -11.31
N PHE A 233 -10.18 7.76 -10.56
CA PHE A 233 -9.38 6.87 -9.71
C PHE A 233 -10.19 6.26 -8.56
N VAL A 234 -11.08 7.03 -7.93
CA VAL A 234 -11.97 6.52 -6.85
C VAL A 234 -12.94 5.47 -7.39
N LEU A 235 -13.58 5.73 -8.53
CA LEU A 235 -14.40 4.72 -9.23
C LEU A 235 -13.57 3.49 -9.62
N GLY A 236 -12.31 3.70 -10.01
CA GLY A 236 -11.34 2.63 -10.26
C GLY A 236 -11.06 1.77 -9.02
N LEU A 237 -11.08 2.33 -7.80
CA LEU A 237 -10.94 1.55 -6.56
C LEU A 237 -12.14 0.63 -6.35
N GLU A 238 -13.35 1.15 -6.57
CA GLU A 238 -14.59 0.38 -6.45
C GLU A 238 -14.61 -0.78 -7.44
N HIS A 239 -14.40 -0.48 -8.73
CA HIS A 239 -14.38 -1.49 -9.79
C HIS A 239 -13.27 -2.54 -9.58
N SER A 240 -12.06 -2.11 -9.20
CA SER A 240 -10.94 -3.01 -8.91
C SER A 240 -11.23 -3.96 -7.73
N PHE A 241 -11.97 -3.48 -6.73
CA PHE A 241 -12.40 -4.34 -5.62
C PHE A 241 -13.51 -5.30 -6.04
N GLU A 242 -14.46 -4.87 -6.87
CA GLU A 242 -15.48 -5.75 -7.44
C GLU A 242 -14.88 -6.86 -8.33
N GLU A 243 -13.82 -6.58 -9.09
CA GLU A 243 -13.04 -7.59 -9.81
C GLU A 243 -12.49 -8.66 -8.87
N LEU A 244 -11.93 -8.26 -7.73
CA LEU A 244 -11.40 -9.18 -6.71
C LEU A 244 -12.52 -10.01 -6.06
N GLN A 245 -13.68 -9.40 -5.81
CA GLN A 245 -14.86 -10.13 -5.31
C GLN A 245 -15.35 -11.17 -6.32
N ARG A 246 -15.44 -10.82 -7.61
CA ARG A 246 -15.80 -11.76 -8.68
C ARG A 246 -14.80 -12.90 -8.79
N ALA A 247 -13.50 -12.62 -8.71
CA ALA A 247 -12.46 -13.64 -8.71
C ALA A 247 -12.57 -14.58 -7.50
N ALA A 248 -12.84 -14.03 -6.30
CA ALA A 248 -13.06 -14.83 -5.10
C ALA A 248 -14.31 -15.71 -5.24
N ALA A 249 -15.41 -15.17 -5.76
CA ALA A 249 -16.64 -15.94 -6.00
C ALA A 249 -16.42 -17.08 -7.01
N ALA A 250 -15.64 -16.85 -8.06
CA ALA A 250 -15.30 -17.87 -9.05
C ALA A 250 -14.38 -18.97 -8.50
N ALA A 251 -13.49 -18.62 -7.56
CA ALA A 251 -12.55 -19.55 -6.92
C ALA A 251 -13.12 -20.28 -5.70
N ALA A 252 -14.25 -19.82 -5.14
CA ALA A 252 -14.87 -20.47 -4.00
C ALA A 252 -15.29 -21.91 -4.35
N PRO A 253 -15.03 -22.89 -3.47
CA PRO A 253 -15.45 -24.26 -3.72
C PRO A 253 -16.98 -24.29 -3.91
N ARG A 254 -17.44 -24.84 -5.03
CA ARG A 254 -18.87 -25.06 -5.27
C ARG A 254 -19.37 -26.11 -4.28
N GLY A 255 -19.83 -25.68 -3.12
CA GLY A 255 -20.41 -26.56 -2.11
C GLY A 255 -21.78 -27.07 -2.52
N ALA A 256 -21.83 -28.36 -2.89
CA ALA A 256 -22.97 -29.28 -2.84
C ALA A 256 -24.35 -28.74 -3.28
N ALA A 257 -24.62 -28.76 -4.59
CA ALA A 257 -25.99 -28.83 -5.06
C ALA A 257 -26.60 -30.18 -4.61
N THR A 258 -27.46 -30.11 -3.59
CA THR A 258 -28.64 -30.97 -3.38
C THR A 258 -28.50 -32.47 -3.70
N SER A 259 -28.17 -33.28 -2.69
CA SER A 259 -28.73 -34.63 -2.58
C SER A 259 -30.09 -34.53 -1.87
N ALA A 260 -31.09 -34.03 -2.60
CA ALA A 260 -32.48 -34.35 -2.32
C ALA A 260 -32.81 -35.56 -3.19
N GLY A 261 -32.93 -36.74 -2.57
CA GLY A 261 -33.22 -37.97 -3.31
C GLY A 261 -32.86 -39.24 -2.55
N SER A 262 -33.58 -39.52 -1.46
CA SER A 262 -34.35 -40.77 -1.27
C SER A 262 -35.12 -40.71 0.05
#